data_AF-A0A956H366-F1
#
_entry.id   AF-A0A956H366-F1
#
_cell.length_a   1.000
_cell.length_b   1.000
_cell.length_c   1.000
_cell.angle_alpha   90.00
_cell.angle_beta   90.00
_cell.angle_gamma   90.00
#
_symmetry.space_group_name_H-M   'P 1'
#
loop_
_entity.id
_entity.type
_entity.pdbx_description
1 polymer ?
#
loop_
_entity_poly.entity_id
_entity_poly.type
_entity_poly.pdbx_seq_one_letter_code
_entity_poly.pdbx_strand_id
1 'polypeptide(L)'
;MSARVRRALAILSLSLTACAERDLTGSFDQVVEGERPFDYGEQYAYCEQGNDCLDEWCLSPAGEAGFCTQACDPEGEVSDFCVDAPNGTATAVCLRVGGDAACALDCGEGRGCPSGMRCEQVEAQGAERWICF
;
A
#
# COMPACT_ATOMS: atom_id res chain seq x y z
N MET A 1 33.36 16.05 -53.16
CA MET A 1 33.00 15.49 -54.48
C MET A 1 32.10 14.30 -54.25
N SER A 2 30.88 14.34 -54.83
CA SER A 2 29.96 13.20 -55.10
C SER A 2 29.45 12.37 -53.90
N ALA A 3 28.17 12.00 -53.74
CA ALA A 3 27.04 11.99 -54.66
C ALA A 3 25.70 12.12 -53.89
N ARG A 4 24.76 12.84 -54.52
CA ARG A 4 23.31 12.81 -54.27
C ARG A 4 22.74 11.44 -54.66
N VAL A 5 21.54 11.07 -54.18
CA VAL A 5 20.38 10.55 -54.95
C VAL A 5 19.33 9.90 -54.01
N ARG A 6 18.18 10.56 -53.78
CA ARG A 6 16.78 10.27 -54.24
C ARG A 6 16.05 9.16 -53.45
N ARG A 7 15.05 9.54 -52.64
CA ARG A 7 13.57 9.50 -52.89
C ARG A 7 12.95 8.09 -52.94
N ALA A 8 12.09 7.78 -51.97
CA ALA A 8 10.81 7.03 -52.11
C ALA A 8 10.09 7.12 -50.74
N LEU A 9 9.06 7.93 -50.55
CA LEU A 9 7.66 7.77 -50.96
C LEU A 9 6.91 6.63 -50.23
N ALA A 10 6.17 7.03 -49.20
CA ALA A 10 4.85 6.57 -48.73
C ALA A 10 4.50 5.08 -48.73
N ILE A 11 4.13 4.55 -47.55
CA ILE A 11 2.88 3.78 -47.38
C ILE A 11 2.20 4.21 -46.07
N LEU A 12 1.03 4.82 -46.24
CA LEU A 12 0.01 5.11 -45.24
C LEU A 12 -0.68 3.79 -44.90
N SER A 13 -0.49 3.25 -43.70
CA SER A 13 -1.28 2.11 -43.20
C SER A 13 -2.29 2.62 -42.18
N LEU A 14 -3.46 2.98 -42.69
CA LEU A 14 -4.65 3.33 -41.93
C LEU A 14 -5.20 2.04 -41.28
N SER A 15 -4.82 1.77 -40.03
CA SER A 15 -5.42 0.71 -39.23
C SER A 15 -6.71 1.23 -38.60
N LEU A 16 -7.84 1.07 -39.29
CA LEU A 16 -9.17 1.14 -38.68
C LEU A 16 -9.36 -0.10 -37.79
N THR A 17 -8.87 -0.05 -36.56
CA THR A 17 -9.35 -0.94 -35.50
C THR A 17 -10.74 -0.49 -35.11
N ALA A 18 -11.74 -1.25 -35.56
CA ALA A 18 -13.11 -1.17 -35.09
C ALA A 18 -13.12 -1.22 -33.55
N CYS A 19 -13.59 -0.15 -32.91
CA CYS A 19 -14.01 -0.19 -31.52
C CYS A 19 -15.22 -1.12 -31.47
N ALA A 20 -15.01 -2.39 -31.12
CA ALA A 20 -16.08 -3.25 -30.67
C ALA A 20 -16.63 -2.64 -29.38
N GLU A 21 -17.87 -2.16 -29.47
CA GLU A 21 -18.67 -1.66 -28.36
C GLU A 21 -18.85 -2.83 -27.38
N ARG A 22 -17.97 -2.90 -26.37
CA ARG A 22 -18.13 -3.83 -25.26
C ARG A 22 -19.25 -3.27 -24.40
N ASP A 23 -20.42 -3.90 -24.49
CA ASP A 23 -21.49 -3.81 -23.51
C ASP A 23 -20.92 -4.20 -22.14
N LEU A 24 -20.54 -3.19 -21.36
CA LEU A 24 -20.21 -3.31 -19.94
C LEU A 24 -21.53 -3.27 -19.17
N THR A 25 -22.43 -4.22 -19.44
CA THR A 25 -23.52 -4.55 -18.51
C THR A 25 -22.95 -5.46 -17.43
N GLY A 26 -21.88 -4.99 -16.78
CA GLY A 26 -21.40 -5.57 -15.54
C GLY A 26 -22.41 -5.22 -14.48
N SER A 27 -23.16 -6.23 -14.02
CA SER A 27 -23.79 -6.17 -12.71
C SER A 27 -22.67 -5.83 -11.74
N PHE A 28 -22.65 -4.60 -11.24
CA PHE A 28 -21.82 -4.25 -10.10
C PHE A 28 -22.41 -5.05 -8.95
N ASP A 29 -21.89 -6.26 -8.75
CA ASP A 29 -22.00 -6.96 -7.48
C ASP A 29 -21.71 -5.90 -6.42
N GLN A 30 -22.71 -5.67 -5.58
CA GLN A 30 -22.59 -4.79 -4.43
C GLN A 30 -21.35 -5.29 -3.70
N VAL A 31 -20.29 -4.49 -3.73
CA VAL A 31 -19.19 -4.64 -2.79
C VAL A 31 -19.90 -4.51 -1.45
N VAL A 32 -20.12 -5.66 -0.80
CA VAL A 32 -20.53 -5.69 0.59
C VAL A 32 -19.44 -4.89 1.25
N GLU A 33 -19.77 -3.67 1.66
CA GLU A 33 -18.90 -2.75 2.36
C GLU A 33 -18.61 -3.45 3.69
N GLY A 34 -17.66 -4.37 3.66
CA GLY A 34 -17.20 -5.08 4.83
C GLY A 34 -16.77 -4.01 5.81
N GLU A 35 -17.11 -4.21 7.08
CA GLU A 35 -16.70 -3.30 8.14
C GLU A 35 -15.19 -3.10 8.03
N ARG A 36 -14.79 -1.91 7.56
CA ARG A 36 -13.40 -1.52 7.55
C ARG A 36 -13.07 -1.20 9.00
N PRO A 37 -12.03 -1.81 9.58
CA PRO A 37 -11.70 -1.54 10.97
C PRO A 37 -11.24 -0.10 11.21
N PHE A 38 -10.95 0.65 10.13
CA PHE A 38 -10.47 2.03 10.14
C PHE A 38 -11.23 2.88 9.12
N ASP A 39 -11.49 4.13 9.49
CA ASP A 39 -12.04 5.13 8.57
C ASP A 39 -10.96 5.72 7.66
N TYR A 40 -11.37 6.34 6.55
CA TYR A 40 -10.42 7.02 5.66
C TYR A 40 -9.72 8.16 6.41
N GLY A 41 -8.39 8.17 6.38
CA GLY A 41 -7.57 9.17 7.06
C GLY A 41 -7.28 8.85 8.54
N GLU A 42 -7.66 7.67 9.03
CA GLU A 42 -7.23 7.17 10.33
C GLU A 42 -5.91 6.40 10.24
N GLN A 43 -5.20 6.33 11.37
CA GLN A 43 -4.08 5.42 11.51
C GLN A 43 -4.54 3.99 11.21
N TYR A 44 -3.72 3.27 10.45
CA TYR A 44 -3.94 1.93 9.91
C TYR A 44 -5.01 1.83 8.80
N ALA A 45 -5.53 2.95 8.30
CA ALA A 45 -6.35 2.96 7.09
C ALA A 45 -5.53 2.52 5.87
N TYR A 46 -6.16 1.82 4.94
CA TYR A 46 -5.52 1.35 3.70
C TYR A 46 -4.94 2.51 2.85
N CYS A 47 -3.76 2.30 2.29
CA CYS A 47 -3.10 3.22 1.33
C CYS A 47 -2.40 2.44 0.21
N GLU A 48 -2.36 3.00 -1.00
CA GLU A 48 -1.58 2.48 -2.12
C GLU A 48 -0.28 3.27 -2.31
N GLN A 49 -0.28 4.53 -1.88
CA GLN A 49 0.83 5.48 -2.04
C GLN A 49 0.80 6.52 -0.92
N GLY A 50 1.95 7.19 -0.69
CA GLY A 50 2.12 8.08 0.47
C GLY A 50 1.14 9.26 0.55
N ASN A 51 0.60 9.73 -0.57
CA ASN A 51 -0.38 10.83 -0.63
C ASN A 51 -1.82 10.38 -0.36
N ASP A 52 -2.07 9.09 -0.15
CA ASP A 52 -3.37 8.60 0.32
C ASP A 52 -3.54 8.83 1.82
N CYS A 53 -2.41 9.09 2.50
CA CYS A 53 -2.34 9.42 3.92
C CYS A 53 -2.30 10.94 4.08
N LEU A 54 -3.15 11.50 4.96
CA LEU A 54 -3.33 12.96 5.06
C LEU A 54 -2.09 13.66 5.65
N ASP A 55 -1.69 13.25 6.85
CA ASP A 55 -0.55 13.80 7.60
C ASP A 55 0.43 12.66 8.01
N GLU A 56 0.41 11.57 7.26
CA GLU A 56 0.89 10.26 7.68
C GLU A 56 1.74 9.58 6.58
N TRP A 57 2.45 8.51 6.94
CA TRP A 57 3.25 7.71 6.02
C TRP A 57 2.53 6.41 5.64
N CYS A 58 2.62 5.99 4.37
CA CYS A 58 2.10 4.70 3.92
C CYS A 58 3.14 3.60 4.15
N LEU A 59 2.95 2.79 5.21
CA LEU A 59 3.78 1.62 5.51
C LEU A 59 3.25 0.42 4.73
N SER A 60 4.01 -0.04 3.74
CA SER A 60 3.60 -1.09 2.79
C SER A 60 4.65 -2.19 2.63
N PRO A 61 4.24 -3.43 2.36
CA PRO A 61 5.12 -4.45 1.82
C PRO A 61 5.59 -4.06 0.40
N ALA A 62 6.72 -4.61 -0.03
CA ALA A 62 7.29 -4.28 -1.33
C ALA A 62 6.36 -4.68 -2.49
N GLY A 63 5.82 -3.69 -3.20
CA GLY A 63 4.99 -3.90 -4.39
C GLY A 63 3.51 -4.18 -4.08
N GLU A 64 3.07 -3.92 -2.85
CA GLU A 64 1.69 -4.12 -2.42
C GLU A 64 1.15 -2.86 -1.73
N ALA A 65 -0.17 -2.84 -1.56
CA ALA A 65 -0.78 -1.80 -0.74
C ALA A 65 -0.40 -1.97 0.74
N GLY A 66 -0.42 -0.86 1.46
CA GLY A 66 -0.10 -0.79 2.87
C GLY A 66 -1.17 -0.08 3.67
N PHE A 67 -0.74 0.50 4.77
CA PHE A 67 -1.60 1.28 5.66
C PHE A 67 -0.95 2.59 6.09
N CYS A 68 -1.77 3.60 6.31
CA CYS A 68 -1.35 4.88 6.84
C CYS A 68 -0.89 4.70 8.28
N THR A 69 0.23 5.31 8.63
CA THR A 69 0.77 5.26 9.97
C THR A 69 1.49 6.55 10.32
N GLN A 70 1.71 6.77 11.60
CA GLN A 70 2.39 7.95 12.11
C GLN A 70 3.86 7.65 12.41
N ALA A 71 4.67 8.69 12.35
CA ALA A 71 6.04 8.63 12.85
C ALA A 71 6.01 8.37 14.36
N CYS A 72 6.95 7.55 14.84
CA CYS A 72 7.14 7.25 16.26
C CYS A 72 8.54 7.64 16.72
N ASP A 73 8.84 7.45 18.01
CA ASP A 73 10.12 7.86 18.57
C ASP A 73 11.27 7.14 17.85
N PRO A 74 12.24 7.91 17.32
CA PRO A 74 13.64 7.60 17.27
C PRO A 74 13.99 6.23 17.74
N GLU A 75 14.15 6.18 19.06
CA GLU A 75 14.78 5.20 19.90
C GLU A 75 14.05 3.85 19.93
N GLY A 76 12.91 3.72 19.23
CA GLY A 76 12.11 2.50 19.16
C GLY A 76 11.08 2.41 20.29
N GLU A 77 10.88 3.51 21.02
CA GLU A 77 9.85 3.62 22.04
C GLU A 77 8.49 3.89 21.38
N VAL A 78 7.47 3.19 21.86
CA VAL A 78 6.08 3.40 21.45
C VAL A 78 5.65 4.73 22.06
N SER A 79 5.33 5.71 21.22
CA SER A 79 4.79 7.00 21.67
C SER A 79 3.30 6.87 21.99
N ASP A 80 2.73 7.85 22.71
CA ASP A 80 1.29 7.93 22.98
C ASP A 80 0.43 8.02 21.70
N PHE A 81 1.04 8.28 20.54
CA PHE A 81 0.38 8.36 19.24
C PHE A 81 0.37 7.03 18.48
N CYS A 82 1.19 6.06 18.90
CA CYS A 82 1.12 4.70 18.37
C CYS A 82 0.06 3.93 19.15
N VAL A 83 -1.16 3.88 18.59
CA VAL A 83 -2.28 3.24 19.27
C VAL A 83 -2.39 1.77 18.88
N ASP A 84 -2.87 0.97 19.84
CA ASP A 84 -3.21 -0.43 19.59
C ASP A 84 -4.35 -0.54 18.57
N ALA A 85 -4.43 -1.72 17.94
CA ALA A 85 -5.38 -1.94 16.88
C ALA A 85 -6.83 -2.09 17.41
N PRO A 86 -7.82 -1.39 16.84
CA PRO A 86 -9.22 -1.67 17.12
C PRO A 86 -9.56 -3.09 16.68
N ASN A 87 -10.20 -3.85 17.58
CA ASN A 87 -10.71 -5.20 17.31
C ASN A 87 -9.64 -6.25 16.94
N GLY A 88 -8.35 -6.01 17.24
CA GLY A 88 -7.25 -6.97 17.11
C GLY A 88 -6.64 -7.37 18.46
N THR A 89 -5.67 -8.28 18.44
CA THR A 89 -4.81 -8.55 19.61
C THR A 89 -3.34 -8.20 19.37
N ALA A 90 -3.01 -7.74 18.17
CA ALA A 90 -1.72 -7.14 17.86
C ALA A 90 -1.52 -5.85 18.69
N THR A 91 -0.27 -5.62 19.11
CA THR A 91 0.07 -4.46 19.94
C THR A 91 0.82 -3.42 19.12
N ALA A 92 0.62 -2.14 19.43
CA ALA A 92 1.40 -1.06 18.86
C ALA A 92 2.90 -1.27 19.13
N VAL A 93 3.70 -1.06 18.09
CA VAL A 93 5.17 -1.08 18.15
C VAL A 93 5.72 0.07 17.32
N CYS A 94 6.87 0.59 17.72
CA CYS A 94 7.63 1.53 16.90
C CYS A 94 8.66 0.77 16.06
N LEU A 95 8.41 0.66 14.76
CA LEU A 95 9.23 -0.06 13.80
C LEU A 95 10.16 0.90 13.07
N ARG A 96 11.44 0.53 12.87
CA ARG A 96 12.33 1.30 12.00
C ARG A 96 12.54 0.60 10.66
N VAL A 97 12.29 1.32 9.58
CA VAL A 97 12.48 0.85 8.21
C VAL A 97 13.26 1.92 7.45
N GLY A 98 14.42 1.55 6.90
CA GLY A 98 15.23 2.47 6.09
C GLY A 98 15.83 3.69 6.82
N GLY A 99 15.74 3.74 8.15
CA GLY A 99 16.23 4.86 8.97
C GLY A 99 15.11 5.69 9.59
N ASP A 100 13.89 5.57 9.06
CA ASP A 100 12.69 6.21 9.59
C ASP A 100 11.96 5.28 10.56
N ALA A 101 11.30 5.87 11.57
CA ALA A 101 10.56 5.16 12.60
C ALA A 101 9.06 5.42 12.46
N ALA A 102 8.25 4.36 12.43
CA ALA A 102 6.80 4.45 12.28
C ALA A 102 6.04 3.47 13.16
N CYS A 103 4.83 3.86 13.55
CA CYS A 103 3.95 2.97 14.28
C CYS A 103 3.57 1.77 13.40
N ALA A 104 3.50 0.60 14.00
CA ALA A 104 3.08 -0.63 13.36
C ALA A 104 2.37 -1.51 14.40
N LEU A 105 1.77 -2.60 13.95
CA LEU A 105 1.11 -3.56 14.82
C LEU A 105 1.89 -4.87 14.83
N ASP A 106 2.41 -5.26 15.99
CA ASP A 106 3.13 -6.50 16.20
C ASP A 106 2.14 -7.65 16.43
N CYS A 107 2.10 -8.58 15.48
CA CYS A 107 1.28 -9.80 15.50
C CYS A 107 2.08 -11.05 15.88
N GLY A 108 3.31 -10.89 16.36
CA GLY A 108 4.11 -11.98 16.91
C GLY A 108 3.43 -12.68 18.08
N GLU A 109 3.97 -13.83 18.48
CA GLU A 109 3.45 -14.64 19.59
C GLU A 109 1.99 -15.12 19.41
N GLY A 110 1.52 -15.21 18.16
CA GLY A 110 0.18 -15.68 17.83
C GLY A 110 -0.92 -14.62 18.00
N ARG A 111 -0.54 -13.34 18.05
CA ARG A 111 -1.48 -12.21 18.05
C ARG A 111 -2.14 -12.06 16.68
N GLY A 112 -3.40 -11.63 16.69
CA GLY A 112 -4.22 -11.46 15.50
C GLY A 112 -4.22 -10.02 15.03
N CYS A 113 -4.02 -9.85 13.73
CA CYS A 113 -4.20 -8.56 13.06
C CYS A 113 -5.70 -8.20 12.97
N PRO A 114 -6.02 -6.89 12.90
CA PRO A 114 -7.37 -6.42 12.58
C PRO A 114 -7.90 -7.00 11.27
N SER A 115 -9.21 -6.92 11.08
CA SER A 115 -9.88 -7.37 9.85
C SER A 115 -9.25 -6.74 8.60
N GLY A 116 -8.96 -7.55 7.58
CA GLY A 116 -8.36 -7.07 6.33
C GLY A 116 -6.84 -6.88 6.37
N MET A 117 -6.20 -6.99 7.53
CA MET A 117 -4.74 -7.04 7.64
C MET A 117 -4.24 -8.48 7.76
N ARG A 118 -3.01 -8.72 7.30
CA ARG A 118 -2.31 -9.99 7.38
C ARG A 118 -1.02 -9.85 8.19
N CYS A 119 -0.70 -10.89 8.94
CA CYS A 119 0.53 -10.95 9.71
C CYS A 119 1.68 -11.44 8.83
N GLU A 120 2.67 -10.60 8.57
CA GLU A 120 3.80 -10.90 7.70
C GLU A 120 5.12 -10.84 8.46
N GLN A 121 6.05 -11.70 8.07
CA GLN A 121 7.40 -11.67 8.60
C GLN A 121 8.24 -10.63 7.85
N VAL A 122 8.86 -9.73 8.59
CA VAL A 122 9.74 -8.68 8.05
C VAL A 122 11.06 -8.64 8.79
N GLU A 123 12.12 -8.23 8.10
CA GLU A 123 13.40 -7.89 8.74
C GLU A 123 13.37 -6.41 9.11
N ALA A 124 13.41 -6.11 10.41
CA ALA A 124 13.40 -4.75 10.91
C ALA A 124 14.33 -4.60 12.11
N GLN A 125 15.10 -3.51 12.16
CA GLN A 125 16.10 -3.25 13.20
C GLN A 125 17.11 -4.41 13.39
N GLY A 126 17.42 -5.15 12.32
CA GLY A 126 18.36 -6.27 12.35
C GLY A 126 17.82 -7.55 13.00
N ALA A 127 16.49 -7.66 13.19
CA ALA A 127 15.83 -8.85 13.71
C ALA A 127 14.59 -9.18 12.88
N GLU A 128 14.20 -10.46 12.88
CA GLU A 128 12.92 -10.90 12.35
C GLU A 128 11.77 -10.42 13.25
N ARG A 129 10.75 -9.81 12.65
CA ARG A 129 9.53 -9.32 13.31
C ARG A 129 8.30 -9.79 12.56
N TRP A 130 7.17 -9.86 13.24
CA TRP A 130 5.88 -10.19 12.65
C TRP A 130 4.97 -8.97 12.75
N ILE A 131 4.64 -8.36 11.62
CA ILE A 131 3.94 -7.08 11.54
C ILE A 131 2.65 -7.22 10.73
N CYS A 132 1.58 -6.57 11.16
CA CYS A 132 0.35 -6.49 10.39
C CYS A 132 0.49 -5.51 9.23
N PHE A 133 0.06 -5.92 8.03
CA PHE A 133 -0.12 -5.09 6.84
C PHE A 133 -1.51 -5.24 6.25
#